data_AF-A0A1T5D506-F1
#
_entry.id   AF-A0A1T5D506-F1
#
_cell.length_a   1.000
_cell.length_b   1.000
_cell.length_c   1.000
_cell.angle_alpha   90.00
_cell.angle_beta   90.00
_cell.angle_gamma   90.00
#
_symmetry.space_group_name_H-M   'P 1'
#
loop_
_entity.id
_entity.type
_entity.pdbx_description
1 polymer ?
#
loop_
_entity_poly.entity_id
_entity_poly.type
_entity_poly.pdbx_seq_one_letter_code
_entity_poly.pdbx_strand_id
1 'polypeptide(L)'
;MKLHVFILCLMLGLASCKDKTQNGDLEIKTEDNKTNSSFKSDSMRSNSEVVYSENQEESKEASNMDSEGNLESTFSDSSYIKNGESDCNCSCLNPEEENNIELCLSEDNIYINAKYQESGNKVNIYYDSPSNKNTNKDIPWKEFDTNTPIAVLSAGENGNIKLDWKGFSINGELAVDYAIYGKKTLEGTYIKNN
;
A
#
# COMPACT_ATOMS: atom_id res chain seq x y z
N MET A 1 17.58 13.71 50.81
CA MET A 1 17.74 12.27 50.47
C MET A 1 16.49 11.51 50.91
N LYS A 2 15.75 10.92 49.95
CA LYS A 2 14.85 9.74 50.07
C LYS A 2 14.16 9.51 48.72
N LEU A 3 14.97 9.36 47.68
CA LEU A 3 14.60 8.57 46.51
C LEU A 3 14.46 7.11 46.99
N HIS A 4 13.58 6.30 46.37
CA HIS A 4 13.19 4.91 46.67
C HIS A 4 11.77 4.72 47.24
N VAL A 5 10.75 5.20 46.52
CA VAL A 5 9.37 4.68 46.58
C VAL A 5 8.85 4.48 45.15
N PHE A 6 9.58 3.66 44.38
CA PHE A 6 9.11 3.03 43.15
C PHE A 6 9.10 1.52 43.39
N ILE A 7 8.25 0.78 42.65
CA ILE A 7 8.14 -0.70 42.67
C ILE A 7 7.38 -1.28 43.88
N LEU A 8 6.05 -1.07 43.96
CA LEU A 8 5.15 -1.99 44.73
C LEU A 8 3.67 -2.02 44.27
N CYS A 9 3.36 -1.75 42.99
CA CYS A 9 1.97 -1.75 42.49
C CYS A 9 1.71 -2.62 41.24
N LEU A 10 2.65 -3.47 40.82
CA LEU A 10 2.57 -4.18 39.52
C LEU A 10 2.44 -5.71 39.64
N MET A 11 1.94 -6.23 40.77
CA MET A 11 1.79 -7.67 41.02
C MET A 11 0.55 -7.99 41.87
N LEU A 12 -0.65 -7.98 41.26
CA LEU A 12 -1.87 -8.64 41.76
C LEU A 12 -2.94 -8.58 40.65
N GLY A 13 -3.26 -9.72 40.02
CA GLY A 13 -4.28 -9.76 38.95
C GLY A 13 -4.47 -11.07 38.18
N LEU A 14 -3.54 -12.04 38.29
CA LEU A 14 -3.63 -13.32 37.57
C LEU A 14 -3.94 -14.51 38.50
N ALA A 15 -5.22 -14.67 38.90
CA ALA A 15 -5.70 -15.92 39.52
C ALA A 15 -7.25 -16.06 39.54
N SER A 16 -7.83 -16.61 38.47
CA SER A 16 -8.97 -17.56 38.51
C SER A 16 -9.05 -18.21 37.11
N CYS A 17 -8.73 -19.49 36.87
CA CYS A 17 -9.34 -20.73 37.38
C CYS A 17 -10.86 -20.82 37.14
N LYS A 18 -11.45 -21.95 36.72
CA LYS A 18 -10.94 -23.24 36.19
C LYS A 18 -12.15 -24.16 35.90
N ASP A 19 -12.16 -24.87 34.78
CA ASP A 19 -12.60 -26.28 34.64
C ASP A 19 -12.18 -26.80 33.23
N LYS A 20 -11.54 -27.96 33.02
CA LYS A 20 -11.86 -29.39 33.31
C LYS A 20 -12.97 -29.97 32.40
N THR A 21 -12.81 -31.14 31.75
CA THR A 21 -11.67 -32.09 31.65
C THR A 21 -11.78 -33.02 30.41
N GLN A 22 -10.67 -33.70 30.04
CA GLN A 22 -10.59 -34.91 29.19
C GLN A 22 -10.87 -34.72 27.68
N ASN A 23 -10.41 -35.58 26.75
CA ASN A 23 -9.61 -36.82 26.85
C ASN A 23 -8.73 -37.02 25.59
N GLY A 24 -7.63 -37.79 25.66
CA GLY A 24 -6.92 -38.27 24.45
C GLY A 24 -5.40 -38.43 24.59
N ASP A 25 -4.96 -39.54 25.17
CA ASP A 25 -3.54 -39.91 25.34
C ASP A 25 -3.07 -40.82 24.20
N LEU A 26 -1.84 -40.62 23.70
CA LEU A 26 -1.00 -41.68 23.10
C LEU A 26 0.44 -41.19 22.82
N GLU A 27 1.35 -41.54 23.72
CA GLU A 27 2.80 -41.39 23.61
C GLU A 27 3.42 -42.53 22.77
N ILE A 28 4.23 -42.22 21.74
CA ILE A 28 5.30 -43.12 21.24
C ILE A 28 6.56 -42.27 20.98
N LYS A 29 7.73 -42.82 21.35
CA LYS A 29 9.04 -42.17 21.43
C LYS A 29 9.97 -42.51 20.25
N THR A 30 11.07 -41.74 20.15
CA THR A 30 12.36 -42.06 19.48
C THR A 30 12.29 -42.10 17.93
N GLU A 31 13.35 -41.81 17.16
CA GLU A 31 14.79 -41.67 17.48
C GLU A 31 15.50 -40.64 16.56
N ASP A 32 16.80 -40.41 16.76
CA ASP A 32 17.62 -39.35 16.17
C ASP A 32 17.74 -39.36 14.64
N ASN A 33 17.91 -38.16 14.05
CA ASN A 33 19.02 -38.00 13.10
C ASN A 33 19.65 -36.60 13.12
N LYS A 34 20.95 -36.57 12.83
CA LYS A 34 21.89 -35.49 13.18
C LYS A 34 22.59 -34.99 11.92
N THR A 35 22.27 -33.79 11.46
CA THR A 35 23.00 -33.14 10.36
C THR A 35 23.51 -31.77 10.79
N ASN A 36 24.83 -31.65 10.92
CA ASN A 36 25.50 -30.39 11.15
C ASN A 36 25.36 -29.48 9.92
N SER A 37 24.98 -28.22 10.13
CA SER A 37 25.53 -27.12 9.34
C SER A 37 25.86 -25.93 10.25
N SER A 38 27.06 -25.40 10.08
CA SER A 38 27.63 -24.37 10.95
C SER A 38 27.15 -22.99 10.53
N PHE A 39 26.23 -22.38 11.29
CA PHE A 39 25.97 -20.95 11.17
C PHE A 39 27.16 -20.15 11.72
N LYS A 40 28.03 -19.70 10.81
CA LYS A 40 28.98 -18.63 11.10
C LYS A 40 28.24 -17.30 11.08
N SER A 41 28.16 -16.64 12.22
CA SER A 41 27.64 -15.28 12.33
C SER A 41 28.74 -14.28 11.98
N ASP A 42 28.81 -13.83 10.73
CA ASP A 42 29.66 -12.70 10.36
C ASP A 42 28.85 -11.39 10.47
N SER A 43 29.14 -10.66 11.54
CA SER A 43 28.63 -9.31 11.79
C SER A 43 29.29 -8.33 10.80
N MET A 44 28.54 -7.84 9.81
CA MET A 44 28.89 -6.61 9.08
C MET A 44 27.99 -5.44 9.48
N ARG A 45 28.43 -4.77 10.55
CA ARG A 45 28.07 -3.40 10.87
C ARG A 45 28.69 -2.48 9.83
N SER A 46 27.89 -1.95 8.90
CA SER A 46 28.30 -0.83 8.04
C SER A 46 27.42 0.37 8.31
N ASN A 47 28.06 1.50 8.63
CA ASN A 47 27.43 2.77 8.90
C ASN A 47 28.29 3.87 8.26
N SER A 48 27.85 4.41 7.12
CA SER A 48 27.90 5.85 6.86
C SER A 48 27.11 6.24 5.61
N GLU A 49 26.39 7.37 5.74
CA GLU A 49 26.11 8.37 4.70
C GLU A 49 25.54 7.91 3.34
N VAL A 50 24.20 7.90 3.28
CA VAL A 50 23.49 8.26 2.04
C VAL A 50 23.53 9.78 1.91
N VAL A 51 24.33 10.30 0.97
CA VAL A 51 24.31 11.71 0.58
C VAL A 51 23.06 11.94 -0.28
N TYR A 52 22.12 12.73 0.22
CA TYR A 52 21.01 13.24 -0.59
C TYR A 52 21.54 14.32 -1.55
N SER A 53 21.53 14.04 -2.85
CA SER A 53 21.67 15.08 -3.87
C SER A 53 20.32 15.80 -4.04
N GLU A 54 20.21 16.96 -3.41
CA GLU A 54 19.09 17.88 -3.57
C GLU A 54 19.24 18.64 -4.90
N ASN A 55 18.73 18.07 -6.00
CA ASN A 55 18.61 18.80 -7.26
C ASN A 55 17.35 19.68 -7.24
N GLN A 56 17.48 20.90 -6.71
CA GLN A 56 16.56 21.99 -6.98
C GLN A 56 16.83 22.50 -8.41
N GLU A 57 15.94 22.20 -9.36
CA GLU A 57 15.82 23.00 -10.59
C GLU A 57 14.59 23.90 -10.49
N GLU A 58 14.82 25.11 -9.98
CA GLU A 58 13.88 26.22 -10.07
C GLU A 58 13.88 26.76 -11.52
N SER A 59 12.78 26.56 -12.25
CA SER A 59 12.54 27.23 -13.54
C SER A 59 11.17 27.88 -13.54
N LYS A 60 11.11 29.11 -14.06
CA LYS A 60 10.03 30.08 -13.81
C LYS A 60 9.00 30.09 -14.93
N GLU A 61 7.76 30.33 -14.52
CA GLU A 61 6.65 30.96 -15.24
C GLU A 61 6.60 30.82 -16.79
N ALA A 62 5.58 30.10 -17.26
CA ALA A 62 4.82 30.52 -18.43
C ALA A 62 3.32 30.47 -18.08
N SER A 63 2.62 31.56 -18.40
CA SER A 63 1.25 31.82 -17.95
C SER A 63 0.17 31.35 -18.93
N ASN A 64 -1.05 31.19 -18.39
CA ASN A 64 -2.33 31.16 -19.09
C ASN A 64 -2.62 29.97 -20.01
N MET A 65 -3.49 29.07 -19.55
CA MET A 65 -4.83 29.03 -20.14
C MET A 65 -5.84 28.41 -19.17
N ASP A 66 -6.81 29.21 -18.74
CA ASP A 66 -8.05 28.67 -18.17
C ASP A 66 -8.77 27.88 -19.27
N SER A 67 -9.00 26.61 -19.02
CA SER A 67 -10.00 25.82 -19.74
C SER A 67 -10.76 25.00 -18.71
N GLU A 68 -11.86 25.58 -18.22
CA GLU A 68 -12.88 24.85 -17.47
C GLU A 68 -13.58 23.85 -18.40
N GLY A 69 -12.87 22.76 -18.73
CA GLY A 69 -13.43 21.62 -19.44
C GLY A 69 -14.46 20.95 -18.56
N ASN A 70 -15.73 21.03 -18.94
CA ASN A 70 -16.82 20.40 -18.20
C ASN A 70 -16.59 18.88 -18.13
N LEU A 71 -16.51 18.33 -16.92
CA LEU A 71 -15.83 17.05 -16.68
C LEU A 71 -16.64 15.80 -17.09
N GLU A 72 -17.95 15.95 -17.32
CA GLU A 72 -18.90 14.91 -17.81
C GLU A 72 -18.46 14.20 -19.10
N SER A 73 -17.34 14.59 -19.73
CA SER A 73 -16.76 13.95 -20.92
C SER A 73 -15.31 13.49 -20.77
N THR A 74 -14.64 13.75 -19.64
CA THR A 74 -13.18 13.50 -19.51
C THR A 74 -12.87 12.06 -19.10
N PHE A 75 -13.65 11.52 -18.17
CA PHE A 75 -13.79 10.09 -17.99
C PHE A 75 -14.97 9.67 -18.87
N SER A 76 -14.72 8.84 -19.87
CA SER A 76 -15.77 8.20 -20.68
C SER A 76 -15.61 6.68 -20.59
N ASP A 77 -16.63 5.92 -20.99
CA ASP A 77 -16.75 4.44 -21.02
C ASP A 77 -15.58 3.74 -21.73
N SER A 78 -14.38 3.81 -21.16
CA SER A 78 -13.14 3.48 -21.85
C SER A 78 -12.03 3.15 -20.88
N SER A 79 -11.28 2.12 -21.23
CA SER A 79 -10.02 1.80 -20.55
C SER A 79 -8.97 2.87 -20.87
N TYR A 80 -8.11 3.16 -19.92
CA TYR A 80 -6.94 4.01 -20.10
C TYR A 80 -5.69 3.17 -19.84
N ILE A 81 -4.67 3.29 -20.70
CA ILE A 81 -3.38 2.63 -20.56
C ILE A 81 -2.29 3.65 -20.21
N LYS A 82 -1.37 3.27 -19.33
CA LYS A 82 -0.27 4.15 -18.89
C LYS A 82 0.60 4.53 -20.08
N ASN A 83 0.92 5.82 -20.21
CA ASN A 83 1.69 6.33 -21.35
C ASN A 83 3.09 5.69 -21.40
N GLY A 84 3.43 5.10 -22.55
CA GLY A 84 4.68 4.36 -22.77
C GLY A 84 4.56 2.84 -22.60
N GLU A 85 3.46 2.34 -22.02
CA GLU A 85 3.19 0.90 -21.90
C GLU A 85 2.45 0.37 -23.14
N SER A 86 2.66 -0.90 -23.48
CA SER A 86 2.04 -1.54 -24.65
C SER A 86 1.01 -2.63 -24.31
N ASP A 87 0.84 -2.99 -23.03
CA ASP A 87 -0.18 -3.92 -22.57
C ASP A 87 -0.83 -3.51 -21.24
N CYS A 88 -1.91 -4.21 -20.88
CA CYS A 88 -2.72 -3.91 -19.70
C CYS A 88 -2.36 -4.74 -18.45
N ASN A 89 -1.19 -5.36 -18.37
CA ASN A 89 -0.89 -6.33 -17.28
C ASN A 89 -1.02 -5.73 -15.87
N CYS A 90 -0.45 -4.53 -15.67
CA CYS A 90 -0.57 -3.74 -14.43
C CYS A 90 -0.87 -2.25 -14.70
N SER A 91 -1.03 -1.89 -15.97
CA SER A 91 -0.89 -0.53 -16.48
C SER A 91 -2.17 0.07 -17.03
N CYS A 92 -3.33 -0.51 -16.72
CA CYS A 92 -4.63 -0.04 -17.18
C CYS A 92 -5.59 0.32 -16.05
N LEU A 93 -6.47 1.29 -16.32
CA LEU A 93 -7.50 1.80 -15.41
C LEU A 93 -8.85 1.81 -16.14
N ASN A 94 -9.94 1.58 -15.41
CA ASN A 94 -11.31 1.68 -15.93
C ASN A 94 -12.22 2.45 -14.94
N PRO A 95 -12.25 3.80 -14.99
CA PRO A 95 -12.87 4.64 -13.95
C PRO A 95 -14.38 4.43 -13.70
N GLU A 96 -15.11 3.84 -14.65
CA GLU A 96 -16.57 3.67 -14.60
C GLU A 96 -17.03 2.29 -14.12
N GLU A 97 -16.13 1.40 -13.71
CA GLU A 97 -16.54 0.16 -13.05
C GLU A 97 -17.20 0.49 -11.70
N GLU A 98 -18.54 0.38 -11.62
CA GLU A 98 -19.37 0.61 -10.42
C GLU A 98 -19.02 -0.32 -9.22
N ASN A 99 -18.03 -1.19 -9.37
CA ASN A 99 -17.63 -2.22 -8.43
C ASN A 99 -16.15 -2.10 -8.06
N ASN A 100 -15.74 -2.83 -7.02
CA ASN A 100 -14.34 -2.94 -6.62
C ASN A 100 -13.44 -3.35 -7.80
N ILE A 101 -12.57 -2.44 -8.26
CA ILE A 101 -11.57 -2.71 -9.28
C ILE A 101 -10.32 -3.33 -8.64
N GLU A 102 -9.69 -4.30 -9.30
CA GLU A 102 -8.41 -4.84 -8.88
C GLU A 102 -7.25 -4.03 -9.47
N LEU A 103 -6.42 -3.42 -8.62
CA LEU A 103 -5.24 -2.64 -9.00
C LEU A 103 -3.95 -3.40 -8.70
N CYS A 104 -3.01 -3.38 -9.64
CA CYS A 104 -1.67 -3.95 -9.49
C CYS A 104 -0.67 -2.91 -8.96
N LEU A 105 -0.12 -3.13 -7.77
CA LEU A 105 0.79 -2.19 -7.09
C LEU A 105 2.28 -2.55 -7.24
N SER A 106 2.54 -3.78 -7.65
CA SER A 106 3.85 -4.31 -8.04
C SER A 106 3.60 -5.47 -8.99
N GLU A 107 4.31 -5.51 -10.10
CA GLU A 107 4.29 -6.65 -11.04
C GLU A 107 4.40 -7.97 -10.27
N ASP A 108 3.47 -8.87 -10.58
CA ASP A 108 3.31 -10.26 -10.09
C ASP A 108 3.16 -10.49 -8.57
N ASN A 109 3.14 -9.46 -7.73
CA ASN A 109 3.31 -9.65 -6.27
C ASN A 109 2.28 -9.00 -5.36
N ILE A 110 1.69 -7.86 -5.74
CA ILE A 110 0.84 -7.07 -4.84
C ILE A 110 -0.37 -6.50 -5.60
N TYR A 111 -1.56 -6.94 -5.19
CA TYR A 111 -2.84 -6.57 -5.81
C TYR A 111 -3.83 -6.12 -4.73
N ILE A 112 -4.59 -5.05 -4.99
CA ILE A 112 -5.64 -4.57 -4.07
C ILE A 112 -6.97 -4.45 -4.78
N ASN A 113 -8.05 -4.62 -4.02
CA ASN A 113 -9.36 -4.15 -4.42
C ASN A 113 -9.49 -2.68 -4.00
N ALA A 114 -9.91 -1.84 -4.92
CA ALA A 114 -10.06 -0.40 -4.73
C ALA A 114 -11.45 0.08 -5.18
N LYS A 115 -11.88 1.22 -4.63
CA LYS A 115 -13.15 1.88 -4.96
C LYS A 115 -12.88 3.24 -5.58
N TYR A 116 -13.60 3.54 -6.65
CA TYR A 116 -13.64 4.87 -7.24
C TYR A 116 -14.80 5.67 -6.67
N GLN A 117 -14.55 6.95 -6.39
CA GLN A 117 -15.56 7.88 -5.93
C GLN A 117 -15.27 9.27 -6.49
N GLU A 118 -16.23 9.82 -7.22
CA GLU A 118 -16.16 11.17 -7.77
C GLU A 118 -16.11 12.23 -6.68
N SER A 119 -15.35 13.29 -6.94
CA SER A 119 -15.12 14.40 -6.02
C SER A 119 -14.89 15.70 -6.80
N GLY A 120 -15.91 16.18 -7.50
CA GLY A 120 -15.82 17.36 -8.36
C GLY A 120 -15.05 17.04 -9.64
N ASN A 121 -13.94 17.75 -9.90
CA ASN A 121 -13.13 17.56 -11.11
C ASN A 121 -12.12 16.38 -11.03
N LYS A 122 -12.33 15.43 -10.11
CA LYS A 122 -11.40 14.36 -9.75
C LYS A 122 -12.15 13.10 -9.35
N VAL A 123 -11.49 11.94 -9.51
CA VAL A 123 -11.94 10.67 -8.93
C VAL A 123 -10.94 10.25 -7.87
N ASN A 124 -11.40 10.11 -6.64
CA ASN A 124 -10.60 9.56 -5.55
C ASN A 124 -10.62 8.04 -5.63
N ILE A 125 -9.45 7.43 -5.42
CA ILE A 125 -9.27 5.97 -5.36
C ILE A 125 -9.05 5.61 -3.89
N TYR A 126 -9.92 4.77 -3.33
CA TYR A 126 -9.86 4.30 -1.95
C TYR A 126 -9.46 2.82 -1.91
N TYR A 127 -8.70 2.44 -0.89
CA TYR A 127 -8.45 1.03 -0.58
C TYR A 127 -9.72 0.37 0.00
N ASP A 128 -10.06 -0.84 -0.47
CA ASP A 128 -11.15 -1.63 0.11
C ASP A 128 -10.66 -2.91 0.79
N SER A 129 -9.86 -3.72 0.08
CA SER A 129 -9.38 -5.00 0.62
C SER A 129 -8.10 -5.45 -0.10
N PRO A 130 -7.32 -6.41 0.48
CA PRO A 130 -6.34 -7.12 -0.33
C PRO A 130 -7.07 -7.97 -1.38
N SER A 131 -6.47 -8.13 -2.56
CA SER A 131 -6.92 -9.18 -3.48
C SER A 131 -6.55 -10.57 -2.96
N ASN A 132 -7.35 -11.56 -3.34
CA ASN A 132 -7.08 -12.99 -3.10
C ASN A 132 -5.84 -13.52 -3.86
N LYS A 133 -5.28 -12.74 -4.80
CA LYS A 133 -4.03 -13.06 -5.51
C LYS A 133 -2.78 -12.87 -4.64
N ASN A 134 -2.87 -12.11 -3.54
CA ASN A 134 -1.73 -11.86 -2.67
C ASN A 134 -1.29 -13.11 -1.91
N THR A 135 0.01 -13.40 -1.97
CA THR A 135 0.66 -14.43 -1.14
C THR A 135 1.42 -13.83 0.04
N ASN A 136 1.75 -12.54 -0.01
CA ASN A 136 2.46 -11.80 1.03
C ASN A 136 1.56 -11.57 2.27
N LYS A 137 2.06 -11.97 3.45
CA LYS A 137 1.38 -11.87 4.76
C LYS A 137 1.99 -10.80 5.67
N ASP A 138 3.10 -10.19 5.27
CA ASP A 138 3.85 -9.22 6.06
C ASP A 138 3.30 -7.79 5.90
N ILE A 139 2.44 -7.57 4.90
CA ILE A 139 1.70 -6.32 4.71
C ILE A 139 0.51 -6.27 5.69
N PRO A 140 0.37 -5.21 6.51
CA PRO A 140 -0.65 -5.09 7.55
C PRO A 140 -2.00 -4.65 6.96
N TRP A 141 -2.55 -5.45 6.04
CA TRP A 141 -3.77 -5.16 5.28
C TRP A 141 -4.99 -4.73 6.10
N LYS A 142 -5.05 -5.11 7.39
CA LYS A 142 -6.15 -4.78 8.31
C LYS A 142 -5.98 -3.44 9.03
N GLU A 143 -4.81 -2.82 8.93
CA GLU A 143 -4.48 -1.56 9.59
C GLU A 143 -4.60 -0.37 8.63
N PHE A 144 -4.65 -0.62 7.32
CA PHE A 144 -4.81 0.44 6.31
C PHE A 144 -6.21 1.07 6.36
N ASP A 145 -6.22 2.40 6.30
CA ASP A 145 -7.44 3.19 6.22
C ASP A 145 -8.17 2.95 4.90
N THR A 146 -9.46 2.63 4.96
CA THR A 146 -10.34 2.50 3.78
C THR A 146 -11.06 3.80 3.42
N ASN A 147 -11.00 4.82 4.29
CA ASN A 147 -11.64 6.13 4.12
C ASN A 147 -10.66 7.25 3.73
N THR A 148 -9.39 6.91 3.47
CA THR A 148 -8.35 7.83 3.01
C THR A 148 -8.01 7.50 1.55
N PRO A 149 -8.01 8.47 0.61
CA PRO A 149 -7.66 8.19 -0.78
C PRO A 149 -6.20 7.73 -0.91
N ILE A 150 -5.98 6.56 -1.51
CA ILE A 150 -4.65 6.01 -1.82
C ILE A 150 -4.09 6.57 -3.13
N ALA A 151 -4.95 7.08 -4.00
CA ALA A 151 -4.59 7.77 -5.24
C ALA A 151 -5.73 8.70 -5.70
N VAL A 152 -5.41 9.60 -6.62
CA VAL A 152 -6.37 10.55 -7.20
C VAL A 152 -6.19 10.60 -8.71
N LEU A 153 -7.29 10.39 -9.46
CA LEU A 153 -7.36 10.67 -10.89
C LEU A 153 -7.78 12.11 -11.12
N SER A 154 -7.15 12.74 -12.11
CA SER A 154 -7.46 14.10 -12.55
C SER A 154 -7.38 14.19 -14.07
N ALA A 155 -8.16 15.11 -14.65
CA ALA A 155 -8.07 15.43 -16.07
C ALA A 155 -6.66 15.90 -16.45
N GLY A 156 -6.10 15.34 -17.52
CA GLY A 156 -4.89 15.79 -18.17
C GLY A 156 -5.18 16.47 -19.50
N GLU A 157 -4.12 16.85 -20.21
CA GLU A 157 -4.23 17.43 -21.55
C GLU A 157 -4.71 16.38 -22.58
N ASN A 158 -5.39 16.83 -23.63
CA ASN A 158 -5.78 16.03 -24.80
C ASN A 158 -6.64 14.79 -24.49
N GLY A 159 -7.43 14.82 -23.41
CA GLY A 159 -8.29 13.69 -23.00
C GLY A 159 -7.54 12.57 -22.26
N ASN A 160 -6.27 12.80 -21.92
CA ASN A 160 -5.53 11.92 -21.02
C ASN A 160 -6.01 12.10 -19.58
N ILE A 161 -5.71 11.14 -18.72
CA ILE A 161 -5.93 11.24 -17.28
C ILE A 161 -4.58 11.11 -16.53
N LYS A 162 -4.47 11.72 -15.37
CA LYS A 162 -3.28 11.62 -14.51
C LYS A 162 -3.64 10.96 -13.18
N LEU A 163 -2.94 9.88 -12.84
CA LEU A 163 -2.98 9.23 -11.53
C LEU A 163 -1.84 9.78 -10.67
N ASP A 164 -2.23 10.41 -9.57
CA ASP A 164 -1.36 10.92 -8.50
C ASP A 164 -1.49 9.99 -7.29
N TRP A 165 -0.49 9.12 -7.09
CA TRP A 165 -0.46 8.13 -6.04
C TRP A 165 -0.06 8.75 -4.70
N LYS A 166 -0.92 8.55 -3.69
CA LYS A 166 -0.78 9.06 -2.32
C LYS A 166 -0.18 8.03 -1.36
N GLY A 167 -0.43 6.75 -1.59
CA GLY A 167 0.00 5.67 -0.71
C GLY A 167 -1.05 5.30 0.33
N PHE A 168 -0.82 4.18 1.01
CA PHE A 168 -1.67 3.74 2.12
C PHE A 168 -1.50 4.65 3.33
N SER A 169 -2.56 4.82 4.11
CA SER A 169 -2.51 5.47 5.41
C SER A 169 -2.91 4.50 6.52
N ILE A 170 -2.41 4.74 7.74
CA ILE A 170 -2.81 4.05 8.97
C ILE A 170 -3.15 5.14 9.99
N ASN A 171 -4.39 5.17 10.47
CA ASN A 171 -4.91 6.21 11.39
C ASN A 171 -4.80 7.65 10.83
N GLY A 172 -4.87 7.81 9.50
CA GLY A 172 -4.74 9.09 8.80
C GLY A 172 -3.30 9.52 8.48
N GLU A 173 -2.29 8.80 8.93
CA GLU A 173 -0.87 9.08 8.62
C GLU A 173 -0.36 8.19 7.49
N LEU A 174 0.47 8.74 6.59
CA LEU A 174 1.07 8.01 5.47
C LEU A 174 1.92 6.84 5.99
N ALA A 175 1.56 5.62 5.59
CA ALA A 175 2.30 4.41 5.92
C ALA A 175 3.54 4.31 5.02
N VAL A 176 4.61 5.04 5.39
CA VAL A 176 5.80 5.31 4.56
C VAL A 176 6.40 4.04 3.94
N ASP A 177 6.54 2.96 4.72
CA ASP A 177 7.09 1.68 4.25
C ASP A 177 6.28 1.05 3.09
N TYR A 178 5.00 1.40 2.98
CA TYR A 178 4.06 0.90 1.97
C TYR A 178 3.73 1.95 0.89
N ALA A 179 4.20 3.20 1.04
CA ALA A 179 3.93 4.29 0.11
C ALA A 179 4.56 4.10 -1.27
N ILE A 180 5.62 3.27 -1.36
CA ILE A 180 6.34 2.97 -2.61
C ILE A 180 5.58 2.02 -3.54
N TYR A 181 4.69 1.18 -3.00
CA TYR A 181 3.76 0.37 -3.78
C TYR A 181 2.82 1.29 -4.54
N GLY A 182 2.47 0.96 -5.79
CA GLY A 182 1.69 1.86 -6.66
C GLY A 182 2.48 3.07 -7.19
N LYS A 183 3.39 3.69 -6.42
CA LYS A 183 4.19 4.83 -6.91
C LYS A 183 5.11 4.48 -8.08
N LYS A 184 5.52 3.22 -8.22
CA LYS A 184 6.28 2.72 -9.39
C LYS A 184 5.37 2.27 -10.53
N THR A 185 4.33 1.49 -10.25
CA THR A 185 3.46 0.88 -11.28
C THR A 185 2.37 1.82 -11.77
N LEU A 186 1.65 2.50 -10.87
CA LEU A 186 0.43 3.25 -11.19
C LEU A 186 0.63 4.76 -11.35
N GLU A 187 1.65 5.37 -10.72
CA GLU A 187 1.91 6.81 -10.90
C GLU A 187 2.14 7.16 -12.38
N GLY A 188 1.43 8.16 -12.88
CA GLY A 188 1.73 8.76 -14.18
C GLY A 188 0.52 9.27 -14.96
N THR A 189 0.77 9.55 -16.23
CA THR A 189 -0.26 9.93 -17.22
C THR A 189 -0.70 8.68 -17.97
N TYR A 190 -2.01 8.54 -18.19
CA TYR A 190 -2.62 7.48 -18.95
C TYR A 190 -3.33 8.06 -20.18
N ILE A 191 -3.19 7.38 -21.30
CA ILE A 191 -3.84 7.70 -22.58
C ILE A 191 -5.08 6.81 -22.74
N LYS A 192 -6.11 7.32 -23.43
CA LYS A 192 -7.32 6.54 -23.73
C LYS A 192 -6.97 5.36 -24.63
N ASN A 193 -7.34 4.15 -24.21
CA ASN A 193 -7.15 2.90 -24.94
C ASN A 193 -8.39 2.65 -25.82
N ASN A 194 -8.18 2.46 -27.13
CA ASN A 194 -9.25 2.32 -28.13
C ASN A 194 -9.35 0.89 -28.66
#